data_AF-A0A4Q2V243-F1
#
_entry.id   AF-A0A4Q2V243-F1
#
_cell.length_a   1.000
_cell.length_b   1.000
_cell.length_c   1.000
_cell.angle_alpha   90.00
_cell.angle_beta   90.00
_cell.angle_gamma   90.00
#
_symmetry.space_group_name_H-M   'P 1'
#
loop_
_entity.id
_entity.type
_entity.pdbx_description
1 polymer ?
#
loop_
_entity_poly.entity_id
_entity_poly.type
_entity_poly.pdbx_seq_one_letter_code
_entity_poly.pdbx_strand_id
1 'polypeptide(L)' 'MAADDVPMLLFHTALTVIDYHREPSGAARSFYVLDTHSALEAARAFATSAL' A
#
# COMPACT_ATOMS: atom_id res chain seq x y z
N MET A 1 -28.28 18.76 -10.41
CA MET A 1 -27.99 17.39 -9.98
C MET A 1 -26.62 17.40 -9.36
N ALA A 2 -26.53 17.49 -8.03
CA ALA A 2 -25.26 17.25 -7.35
C ALA A 2 -25.01 15.74 -7.47
N ALA A 3 -23.97 15.36 -8.22
CA ALA A 3 -23.45 14.01 -8.08
C ALA A 3 -22.97 13.93 -6.63
N ASP A 4 -23.56 13.02 -5.86
CA ASP A 4 -23.15 12.77 -4.49
C ASP A 4 -21.62 12.60 -4.47
N ASP A 5 -20.92 13.51 -3.78
CA ASP A 5 -19.47 13.46 -3.52
C ASP A 5 -19.16 12.30 -2.56
N VAL A 6 -19.54 11.08 -2.92
CA VAL A 6 -19.15 9.87 -2.19
C VAL A 6 -17.66 9.70 -2.44
N PRO A 7 -16.80 9.81 -1.40
CA PRO A 7 -15.37 9.60 -1.59
C PRO A 7 -15.16 8.18 -2.14
N MET A 8 -14.56 8.06 -3.32
CA MET A 8 -14.13 6.76 -3.82
C MET A 8 -13.16 6.16 -2.79
N LEU A 9 -13.48 4.97 -2.29
CA LEU A 9 -12.55 4.19 -1.47
C LEU A 9 -11.41 3.74 -2.38
N LEU A 10 -10.21 4.24 -2.07
CA LEU A 10 -8.98 3.85 -2.74
C LEU A 10 -8.14 3.00 -1.79
N PHE A 11 -7.50 1.98 -2.34
CA PHE A 11 -6.67 1.01 -1.63
C PHE A 11 -5.25 1.09 -2.17
N HIS A 12 -4.29 1.46 -1.33
CA HIS A 12 -2.88 1.52 -1.71
C HIS A 12 -2.17 0.22 -1.33
N THR A 13 -1.43 -0.36 -2.26
CA THR A 13 -0.45 -1.41 -1.93
C THR A 13 0.89 -0.76 -1.67
N ALA A 14 1.51 -1.04 -0.52
CA ALA A 14 2.80 -0.46 -0.15
C ALA A 14 3.81 -1.52 0.30
N LEU A 15 5.07 -1.31 -0.10
CA LEU A 15 6.23 -2.10 0.33
C LEU A 15 6.93 -1.37 1.48
N THR A 16 7.15 -2.10 2.57
CA THR A 16 8.00 -1.64 3.68
C THR A 16 9.28 -2.45 3.70
N VAL A 17 10.42 -1.77 3.56
CA VAL A 17 11.75 -2.40 3.61
C VAL A 17 12.42 -2.04 4.93
N ILE A 18 12.86 -3.05 5.66
CA ILE A 18 13.62 -2.92 6.90
C ILE A 18 14.99 -3.55 6.69
N ASP A 19 16.04 -2.74 6.86
CA ASP A 19 17.42 -3.23 6.83
C ASP A 19 17.87 -3.54 8.26
N TYR A 20 17.63 -4.77 8.70
CA TYR A 20 18.01 -5.24 10.03
C TYR A 20 19.52 -5.31 10.24
N HIS A 21 20.32 -5.33 9.18
CA HIS A 21 21.78 -5.30 9.31
C HIS A 21 22.27 -3.91 9.73
N ARG A 22 21.62 -2.85 9.22
CA ARG A 22 21.95 -1.46 9.58
C ARG A 22 21.21 -0.96 10.82
N GLU A 23 19.98 -1.42 11.04
CA GLU A 23 19.18 -1.05 12.21
C GLU A 23 18.43 -2.28 12.75
N PRO A 24 19.04 -3.03 13.69
CA PRO A 24 18.47 -4.26 14.26
C PRO A 24 17.13 -4.09 14.97
N SER A 25 16.81 -2.89 15.48
CA SER A 25 15.52 -2.61 16.15
C SER A 25 14.36 -2.46 15.15
N GLY A 26 14.67 -2.29 13.85
CA GLY A 26 13.69 -2.13 12.78
C GLY A 26 12.94 -0.80 12.80
N ALA A 27 13.38 0.16 13.61
CA ALA A 27 12.78 1.49 13.68
C ALA A 27 13.02 2.28 12.39
N ALA A 28 14.18 2.09 11.77
CA ALA A 28 14.48 2.62 10.45
C ALA A 28 13.86 1.74 9.35
N ARG A 29 12.81 2.26 8.72
CA ARG A 29 12.12 1.61 7.60
C ARG A 29 11.94 2.56 6.44
N SER A 30 12.06 2.02 5.24
CA SER A 30 11.73 2.73 4.01
C SER A 30 10.35 2.29 3.53
N PHE A 31 9.54 3.25 3.07
CA PHE A 31 8.16 3.02 2.66
C PHE A 31 7.95 3.44 1.21
N TYR A 32 7.37 2.56 0.40
CA TYR A 32 7.12 2.78 -1.02
C TYR A 32 5.68 2.42 -1.35
N VAL A 33 4.93 3.35 -1.94
CA VAL A 33 3.61 3.05 -2.52
C VAL A 33 3.85 2.45 -3.90
N LEU A 34 3.39 1.22 -4.10
CA LEU A 34 3.60 0.47 -5.34
C LEU A 34 2.48 0.72 -6.35
N ASP A 35 1.22 0.72 -5.88
CA ASP A 35 0.06 0.96 -6.73
C ASP A 35 -1.17 1.41 -5.92
N THR A 36 -2.17 1.97 -6.61
CA THR A 36 -3.45 2.43 -6.07
C THR A 36 -4.60 1.78 -6.81
N HIS A 37 -5.50 1.13 -6.08
CA HIS A 37 -6.61 0.36 -6.61
C HIS A 37 -7.94 0.94 -6.15
N SER A 38 -8.97 0.83 -6.98
CA SER A 38 -10.36 1.20 -6.61
C SER A 38 -11.13 0.04 -5.96
N ALA A 39 -10.52 -1.14 -5.83
CA ALA A 39 -11.12 -2.34 -5.25
C ALA A 39 -10.15 -3.08 -4.33
N LEU A 40 -10.63 -3.51 -3.17
CA LEU A 40 -9.84 -4.22 -2.16
C LEU A 40 -9.29 -5.55 -2.68
N GLU A 41 -10.10 -6.33 -3.40
CA GLU A 41 -9.67 -7.63 -3.96
C GLU A 41 -8.54 -7.46 -4.98
N ALA A 42 -8.56 -6.38 -5.77
CA ALA A 42 -7.50 -6.07 -6.72
C ALA A 42 -6.19 -5.71 -5.98
N ALA A 43 -6.27 -4.89 -4.92
CA ALA A 43 -5.12 -4.58 -4.08
C ALA A 43 -4.53 -5.85 -3.43
N ARG A 44 -5.39 -6.76 -2.96
CA ARG A 44 -4.97 -8.02 -2.34
C ARG A 44 -4.28 -8.96 -3.35
N ALA A 45 -4.85 -9.11 -4.54
CA ALA A 45 -4.26 -9.93 -5.60
C ALA A 45 -2.91 -9.38 -6.06
N PHE A 46 -2.81 -8.05 -6.20
CA PHE A 46 -1.54 -7.38 -6.49
C PHE A 46 -0.51 -7.62 -5.38
N ALA A 47 -0.87 -7.36 -4.12
CA ALA A 47 0.03 -7.58 -2.97
C ALA A 47 0.53 -9.03 -2.85
N THR A 48 -0.27 -10.02 -3.27
CA THR A 48 0.13 -11.45 -3.22
C THR A 48 1.06 -11.86 -4.36
N SER A 49 1.06 -11.13 -5.47
CA SER A 49 1.88 -11.45 -6.65
C SER A 49 3.15 -10.60 -6.76
N ALA A 50 3.13 -9.38 -6.21
CA ALA A 50 4.21 -8.41 -6.31
C ALA A 50 5.19 -8.42 -5.13
N LEU A 51 4.83 -9.04 -3.99
CA LEU A 51 5.63 -9.17 -2.78
C LEU A 51 6.00 -10.63 -2.51
#